data_AF-A0A9P6ZHU2-F1
#
_entry.id   AF-A0A9P6ZHU2-F1
#
_cell.length_a   1.000
_cell.length_b   1.000
_cell.length_c   1.000
_cell.angle_alpha   90.00
_cell.angle_beta   90.00
_cell.angle_gamma   90.00
#
_symmetry.space_group_name_H-M   'P 1'
#
loop_
_entity.id
_entity.type
_entity.pdbx_description
1 polymer ?
#
loop_
_entity_poly.entity_id
_entity_poly.type
_entity_poly.pdbx_seq_one_letter_code
_entity_poly.pdbx_strand_id
1 'polypeptide(L)'
;TTVNAIVEHPCGAIVEYPETGSVMGQAVAHIFPISVNCNTHEFDNPKASFQYSLGDGHGGRKNVLCHLLRDSKGLKACSANTDAFNTTHSYTHRAHISQLITPTRAFSPADDTAEREVFTKTFAFFCALQAHGCTFRTSTDDYEHDSVTPAVSSRSPTSCSGNLIMRTDKYNQRLIQCEHRSPADRAHLILWNLQEFNVNYLQALLAHDIAAIATHEEHAECHGYGPLVPCDFVASPVEHKQTCAGVLERGYLLKWEHDCQSKFDIFVPVDRVDVPRIVIMCRNPHSHPPPAPVKTPPPLVDLFRLLLLDMDWELADATPRRILCDSGFMRGLRTALGWTSDRSPSLADLHPSLANLDHVHRLMYKFRRDKYPMGTGFQGAKLLVEKEKELPRHAHYVRCAETHARRVSIDTSFKRLHGWQEFEIEAWD
;
A
#
# COMPACT_ATOMS: atom_id res chain seq x y z
N THR A 1 15.70 -26.32 24.70
CA THR A 1 14.86 -25.12 24.50
C THR A 1 13.57 -25.32 25.26
N THR A 2 13.35 -24.55 26.31
CA THR A 2 12.09 -24.57 27.08
C THR A 2 11.10 -23.63 26.43
N VAL A 3 9.84 -24.04 26.33
CA VAL A 3 8.72 -23.23 25.84
C VAL A 3 7.65 -23.19 26.91
N ASN A 4 6.97 -22.04 27.02
CA ASN A 4 5.95 -21.81 28.03
C ASN A 4 4.58 -22.27 27.56
N ALA A 5 4.30 -22.15 26.25
CA ALA A 5 3.07 -22.63 25.63
C ALA A 5 3.34 -23.23 24.26
N ILE A 6 2.47 -24.15 23.83
CA ILE A 6 2.47 -24.75 22.50
C ILE A 6 1.09 -24.54 21.90
N VAL A 7 1.06 -24.00 20.68
CA VAL A 7 -0.16 -23.79 19.89
C VAL A 7 -0.01 -24.59 18.60
N GLU A 8 -0.88 -25.58 18.42
CA GLU A 8 -0.94 -26.37 17.21
C GLU A 8 -1.99 -25.76 16.26
N HIS A 9 -1.57 -25.49 15.03
CA HIS A 9 -2.43 -24.91 14.01
C HIS A 9 -2.93 -25.97 13.03
N PRO A 10 -4.12 -25.80 12.43
CA PRO A 10 -4.56 -26.66 11.34
C PRO A 10 -3.71 -26.42 10.06
N CYS A 11 -3.77 -27.36 9.12
CA CYS A 11 -3.10 -27.20 7.83
C CYS A 11 -3.70 -26.01 7.06
N GLY A 12 -2.85 -25.17 6.48
CA GLY A 12 -3.26 -23.96 5.79
C GLY A 12 -3.65 -22.79 6.71
N ALA A 13 -3.43 -22.90 8.03
CA ALA A 13 -3.72 -21.81 8.96
C ALA A 13 -2.95 -20.52 8.60
N ILE A 14 -3.70 -19.41 8.52
CA ILE A 14 -3.14 -18.08 8.33
C ILE A 14 -2.96 -17.42 9.69
N VAL A 15 -1.70 -17.23 10.09
CA VAL A 15 -1.35 -16.49 11.31
C VAL A 15 -0.56 -15.27 10.92
N GLU A 16 -1.14 -14.09 11.11
CA GLU A 16 -0.53 -12.81 10.77
C GLU A 16 0.25 -12.18 11.94
N TYR A 17 -0.26 -12.40 13.15
CA TYR A 17 0.28 -11.90 14.41
C TYR A 17 0.40 -13.09 15.37
N PRO A 18 1.47 -13.88 15.28
CA PRO A 18 1.67 -14.99 16.20
C PRO A 18 1.79 -14.48 17.64
N GLU A 19 1.28 -15.27 18.58
CA GLU A 19 1.42 -14.98 20.00
C GLU A 19 2.89 -15.05 20.41
N THR A 20 3.32 -14.15 21.29
CA THR A 20 4.68 -14.11 21.85
C THR A 20 4.64 -14.24 23.37
N GLY A 21 5.80 -14.34 24.02
CA GLY A 21 5.84 -14.36 25.48
C GLY A 21 5.27 -13.08 26.09
N SER A 22 4.50 -13.17 27.18
CA SER A 22 3.92 -11.98 27.83
C SER A 22 4.91 -11.22 28.69
N VAL A 23 5.97 -11.89 29.15
CA VAL A 23 7.09 -11.27 29.87
C VAL A 23 8.42 -11.70 29.29
N MET A 24 9.48 -10.96 29.63
CA MET A 24 10.84 -11.28 29.20
C MET A 24 11.24 -12.70 29.60
N GLY A 25 11.82 -13.43 28.65
CA GLY A 25 12.24 -14.83 28.82
C GLY A 25 11.16 -15.87 28.50
N GLN A 26 9.89 -15.47 28.35
CA GLN A 26 8.85 -16.39 27.91
C GLN A 26 8.89 -16.66 26.41
N ALA A 27 8.48 -17.88 26.03
CA ALA A 27 8.41 -18.33 24.66
C ALA A 27 7.11 -19.11 24.36
N VAL A 28 6.47 -18.80 23.25
CA VAL A 28 5.33 -19.55 22.71
C VAL A 28 5.79 -20.26 21.43
N ALA A 29 5.53 -21.55 21.32
CA ALA A 29 5.80 -22.32 20.11
C ALA A 29 4.53 -22.53 19.31
N HIS A 30 4.55 -22.09 18.05
CA HIS A 30 3.52 -22.37 17.07
C HIS A 30 3.96 -23.49 16.15
N ILE A 31 3.14 -24.54 16.05
CA ILE A 31 3.40 -25.71 15.21
C ILE A 31 2.43 -25.66 14.04
N PHE A 32 2.98 -25.62 12.83
CA PHE A 32 2.23 -25.56 11.59
C PHE A 32 2.44 -26.85 10.79
N PRO A 33 1.41 -27.66 10.56
CA PRO A 33 1.46 -28.74 9.59
C PRO A 33 1.51 -28.14 8.17
N ILE A 34 2.45 -28.63 7.36
CA ILE A 34 2.64 -28.20 5.98
C ILE A 34 2.22 -29.30 5.00
N SER A 35 1.52 -28.91 3.93
CA SER A 35 1.33 -29.77 2.77
C SER A 35 2.54 -29.63 1.86
N VAL A 36 3.36 -30.66 1.77
CA VAL A 36 4.50 -30.67 0.84
C VAL A 36 4.03 -31.22 -0.50
N ASN A 37 4.21 -30.46 -1.57
CA ASN A 37 4.05 -31.01 -2.91
C ASN A 37 5.20 -31.99 -3.17
N CYS A 38 4.89 -33.28 -3.30
CA CYS A 38 5.88 -34.35 -3.47
C CYS A 38 6.76 -34.17 -4.71
N ASN A 39 6.27 -33.44 -5.73
CA ASN A 39 6.96 -33.28 -7.01
C ASN A 39 7.86 -32.05 -7.06
N THR A 40 7.52 -30.96 -6.35
CA THR A 40 8.28 -29.70 -6.39
C THR A 40 9.06 -29.42 -5.10
N HIS A 41 8.76 -30.16 -4.01
CA HIS A 41 9.24 -29.87 -2.65
C HIS A 41 8.95 -28.44 -2.17
N GLU A 42 8.09 -27.70 -2.89
CA GLU A 42 7.61 -26.38 -2.50
C GLU A 42 6.56 -26.51 -1.40
N PHE A 43 6.56 -25.53 -0.51
CA PHE A 43 5.62 -25.43 0.60
C PHE A 43 5.45 -23.96 0.97
N ASP A 44 4.27 -23.62 1.48
CA ASP A 44 4.02 -22.29 2.03
C ASP A 44 4.62 -22.19 3.42
N ASN A 45 5.62 -21.32 3.55
CA ASN A 45 6.21 -21.06 4.86
C ASN A 45 5.29 -20.11 5.64
N PRO A 46 4.78 -20.48 6.84
CA PRO A 46 3.88 -19.65 7.63
C PRO A 46 4.44 -18.24 7.92
N LYS A 47 5.78 -18.10 7.94
CA LYS A 47 6.46 -16.80 8.11
C LYS A 47 6.05 -15.77 7.05
N ALA A 48 5.61 -16.20 5.86
CA ALA A 48 5.23 -15.31 4.78
C ALA A 48 3.96 -14.50 5.10
N SER A 49 3.13 -15.01 6.02
CA SER A 49 1.92 -14.33 6.50
C SER A 49 2.19 -13.32 7.62
N PHE A 50 3.39 -13.31 8.22
CA PHE A 50 3.65 -12.50 9.42
C PHE A 50 3.80 -11.02 9.07
N GLN A 51 3.02 -10.18 9.76
CA GLN A 51 3.05 -8.72 9.57
C GLN A 51 4.25 -8.07 10.25
N TYR A 52 4.80 -8.68 11.30
CA TYR A 52 6.04 -8.22 11.91
C TYR A 52 7.20 -8.22 10.92
N SER A 53 8.05 -7.21 11.03
CA SER A 53 9.31 -7.16 10.29
C SER A 53 10.30 -8.10 10.99
N LEU A 54 10.83 -9.08 10.27
CA LEU A 54 11.74 -10.08 10.86
C LEU A 54 13.21 -9.62 10.85
N GLY A 55 13.48 -8.38 10.43
CA GLY A 55 14.80 -7.74 10.38
C GLY A 55 15.78 -8.36 9.39
N ASP A 56 16.91 -7.69 9.13
CA ASP A 56 17.93 -8.17 8.17
C ASP A 56 18.94 -9.15 8.78
N GLY A 57 18.85 -9.40 10.09
CA GLY A 57 19.72 -10.31 10.86
C GLY A 57 19.45 -11.80 10.65
N HIS A 58 19.14 -12.20 9.42
CA HIS A 58 18.80 -13.58 9.07
C HIS A 58 20.04 -14.49 8.99
N GLY A 59 20.50 -14.96 10.15
CA GLY A 59 21.47 -16.05 10.23
C GLY A 59 20.78 -17.41 10.29
N GLY A 60 20.72 -18.14 9.18
CA GLY A 60 20.25 -19.53 9.16
C GLY A 60 21.33 -20.47 9.70
N ARG A 61 21.03 -21.24 10.75
CA ARG A 61 21.90 -22.34 11.20
C ARG A 61 21.37 -23.67 10.64
N LYS A 62 22.21 -24.43 9.95
CA LYS A 62 21.87 -25.79 9.49
C LYS A 62 22.09 -26.79 10.63
N ASN A 63 21.34 -27.91 10.61
CA ASN A 63 21.51 -29.05 11.52
C ASN A 63 21.31 -28.72 13.02
N VAL A 64 20.40 -27.80 13.34
CA VAL A 64 20.02 -27.53 14.73
C VAL A 64 18.97 -28.53 15.19
N LEU A 65 19.19 -29.16 16.34
CA LEU A 65 18.22 -30.08 16.95
C LEU A 65 17.04 -29.30 17.54
N CYS A 66 15.83 -29.57 17.05
CA CYS A 66 14.59 -29.06 17.63
C CYS A 66 13.85 -30.21 18.33
N HIS A 67 13.79 -30.19 19.66
CA HIS A 67 13.14 -31.24 20.46
C HIS A 67 11.61 -31.26 20.33
N LEU A 68 11.00 -30.21 19.78
CA LEU A 68 9.56 -30.09 19.55
C LEU A 68 9.08 -30.84 18.30
N LEU A 69 10.00 -31.32 17.46
CA LEU A 69 9.69 -32.06 16.22
C LEU A 69 9.83 -33.59 16.38
N ARG A 70 9.72 -34.13 17.60
CA ARG A 70 9.82 -35.59 17.86
C ARG A 70 8.46 -36.28 17.91
N ASP A 71 8.43 -37.54 17.45
CA ASP A 71 7.26 -38.40 17.50
C ASP A 71 7.00 -38.95 18.93
N SER A 72 5.71 -39.01 19.29
CA SER A 72 5.01 -39.74 20.36
C SER A 72 5.35 -39.61 21.87
N LYS A 73 6.26 -38.75 22.37
CA LYS A 73 6.49 -38.65 23.84
C LYS A 73 6.69 -37.23 24.41
N GLY A 74 5.57 -36.52 24.58
CA GLY A 74 5.16 -35.79 25.81
C GLY A 74 5.86 -34.48 26.21
N LEU A 75 5.05 -33.49 26.62
CA LEU A 75 5.41 -32.45 27.58
C LEU A 75 4.15 -31.97 28.34
N LYS A 76 4.27 -31.88 29.68
CA LYS A 76 3.33 -31.23 30.60
C LYS A 76 3.83 -29.81 30.91
N ALA A 77 2.92 -28.85 31.04
CA ALA A 77 3.14 -27.64 31.83
C ALA A 77 1.83 -27.21 32.50
N CYS A 78 1.92 -26.83 33.78
CA CYS A 78 0.86 -26.15 34.54
C CYS A 78 1.40 -24.87 35.17
N SER A 79 0.46 -23.93 35.33
CA SER A 79 0.38 -22.80 36.27
C SER A 79 1.06 -21.48 35.90
N ALA A 80 0.19 -20.51 35.62
CA ALA A 80 0.42 -19.08 35.48
C ALA A 80 0.51 -18.36 36.83
N ASN A 81 1.16 -17.18 36.87
CA ASN A 81 0.56 -15.98 37.44
C ASN A 81 1.24 -14.68 36.96
N THR A 82 0.50 -13.59 37.18
CA THR A 82 0.54 -12.22 36.66
C THR A 82 1.68 -11.32 37.15
N ASP A 83 2.04 -10.32 36.35
CA ASP A 83 1.71 -8.91 36.62
C ASP A 83 2.11 -7.97 35.47
N ALA A 84 1.32 -6.91 35.32
CA ALA A 84 1.31 -5.93 34.22
C ALA A 84 2.39 -4.84 34.37
N PHE A 85 2.78 -4.20 33.26
CA PHE A 85 2.41 -2.82 32.88
C PHE A 85 3.22 -2.30 31.66
N ASN A 86 2.58 -1.39 30.93
CA ASN A 86 2.99 -0.54 29.80
C ASN A 86 3.12 -1.19 28.41
N THR A 87 2.26 -0.70 27.49
CA THR A 87 2.14 -0.92 26.02
C THR A 87 3.02 -2.01 25.44
N THR A 88 2.82 -3.20 25.97
CA THR A 88 3.44 -4.43 25.51
C THR A 88 2.29 -5.35 25.14
N HIS A 89 2.36 -5.93 23.96
CA HIS A 89 1.39 -6.95 23.56
C HIS A 89 2.12 -8.27 23.32
N SER A 90 1.47 -9.33 23.78
CA SER A 90 1.86 -10.72 23.50
C SER A 90 0.91 -11.38 22.52
N TYR A 91 -0.30 -10.85 22.36
CA TYR A 91 -1.32 -11.40 21.48
C TYR A 91 -2.09 -10.27 20.80
N THR A 92 -2.35 -10.42 19.51
CA THR A 92 -3.28 -9.58 18.77
C THR A 92 -3.86 -10.36 17.60
N HIS A 93 -5.04 -9.98 17.15
CA HIS A 93 -5.74 -10.64 16.05
C HIS A 93 -6.36 -9.59 15.13
N ARG A 94 -6.69 -9.97 13.89
CA ARG A 94 -7.08 -9.02 12.85
C ARG A 94 -8.21 -8.07 13.29
N ALA A 95 -9.25 -8.52 13.99
CA ALA A 95 -10.33 -7.61 14.38
C ALA A 95 -9.86 -6.53 15.37
N HIS A 96 -8.97 -6.87 16.30
CA HIS A 96 -8.33 -5.90 17.20
C HIS A 96 -7.37 -4.96 16.45
N ILE A 97 -6.62 -5.49 15.48
CA ILE A 97 -5.76 -4.69 14.61
C ILE A 97 -6.56 -3.75 13.73
N SER A 98 -7.66 -4.22 13.15
CA SER A 98 -8.59 -3.37 12.43
C SER A 98 -9.04 -2.26 13.36
N GLN A 99 -9.39 -2.48 14.62
CA GLN A 99 -9.72 -1.38 15.54
C GLN A 99 -8.56 -0.40 15.83
N LEU A 100 -7.31 -0.86 15.76
CA LEU A 100 -6.10 -0.06 16.03
C LEU A 100 -5.51 0.63 14.78
N ILE A 101 -5.78 0.12 13.58
CA ILE A 101 -5.13 0.49 12.30
C ILE A 101 -6.10 0.98 11.24
N THR A 102 -7.39 0.63 11.39
CA THR A 102 -8.40 1.67 11.14
C THR A 102 -7.85 2.85 11.92
N PRO A 103 -7.49 3.98 11.29
CA PRO A 103 -7.11 5.16 12.05
C PRO A 103 -8.08 5.24 13.22
N THR A 104 -7.63 5.68 14.38
CA THR A 104 -8.50 5.89 15.53
C THR A 104 -9.70 6.82 15.19
N ARG A 105 -9.88 7.27 13.92
CA ARG A 105 -11.17 7.33 13.21
C ARG A 105 -11.18 6.87 11.74
N ALA A 106 -11.42 5.59 11.44
CA ALA A 106 -12.16 5.24 10.24
C ALA A 106 -13.56 4.80 10.66
N PHE A 107 -14.47 5.77 10.50
CA PHE A 107 -15.84 5.53 10.07
C PHE A 107 -16.64 4.60 10.99
N SER A 108 -16.88 5.05 12.22
CA SER A 108 -18.26 4.95 12.67
C SER A 108 -19.10 5.72 11.64
N PRO A 109 -20.11 5.13 10.98
CA PRO A 109 -20.99 5.89 10.09
C PRO A 109 -21.74 7.04 10.82
N ALA A 110 -21.54 7.19 12.13
CA ALA A 110 -22.03 8.31 12.94
C ALA A 110 -21.08 9.53 13.04
N ASP A 111 -19.79 9.41 12.68
CA ASP A 111 -18.79 10.48 12.94
C ASP A 111 -18.16 11.09 11.67
N ASP A 112 -18.66 10.76 10.48
CA ASP A 112 -18.27 11.43 9.23
C ASP A 112 -19.06 12.74 9.10
N THR A 113 -18.70 13.72 9.91
CA THR A 113 -19.34 15.03 9.86
C THR A 113 -18.87 15.77 8.59
N ALA A 114 -19.81 16.36 7.86
CA ALA A 114 -19.51 17.19 6.70
C ALA A 114 -18.44 18.28 7.01
N GLU A 115 -18.41 18.73 8.26
CA GLU A 115 -17.40 19.66 8.79
C GLU A 115 -15.97 19.10 8.70
N ARG A 116 -15.73 17.86 9.13
CA ARG A 116 -14.40 17.22 9.07
C ARG A 116 -13.93 17.03 7.63
N GLU A 117 -14.83 16.62 6.73
CA GLU A 117 -14.51 16.46 5.31
C GLU A 117 -14.10 17.80 4.70
N VAL A 118 -14.91 18.85 4.92
CA VAL A 118 -14.63 20.21 4.45
C VAL A 118 -13.31 20.71 5.03
N PHE A 119 -13.04 20.49 6.32
CA PHE A 119 -11.78 20.88 6.96
C PHE A 119 -10.59 20.20 6.29
N THR A 120 -10.62 18.87 6.19
CA THR A 120 -9.52 18.07 5.63
C THR A 120 -9.25 18.44 4.18
N LYS A 121 -10.33 18.63 3.40
CA LYS A 121 -10.27 19.07 2.00
C LYS A 121 -9.69 20.47 1.86
N THR A 122 -10.10 21.41 2.71
CA THR A 122 -9.59 22.79 2.74
C THR A 122 -8.11 22.83 3.08
N PHE A 123 -7.72 22.08 4.10
CA PHE A 123 -6.34 22.01 4.57
C PHE A 123 -5.42 21.37 3.52
N ALA A 124 -5.83 20.23 2.94
CA ALA A 124 -5.09 19.60 1.85
C ALA A 124 -4.97 20.54 0.63
N PHE A 125 -6.03 21.23 0.26
CA PHE A 125 -5.99 22.21 -0.82
C PHE A 125 -4.97 23.33 -0.53
N PHE A 126 -4.95 23.87 0.69
CA PHE A 126 -3.96 24.88 1.09
C PHE A 126 -2.52 24.35 0.98
N CYS A 127 -2.22 23.15 1.49
CA CYS A 127 -0.88 22.58 1.36
C CYS A 127 -0.46 22.39 -0.10
N ALA A 128 -1.38 22.00 -0.98
CA ALA A 128 -1.11 21.89 -2.41
C ALA A 128 -0.78 23.26 -3.03
N LEU A 129 -1.50 24.32 -2.62
CA LEU A 129 -1.21 25.69 -3.03
C LEU A 129 0.17 26.16 -2.53
N GLN A 130 0.56 25.80 -1.31
CA GLN A 130 1.87 26.15 -0.75
C GLN A 130 3.01 25.43 -1.48
N ALA A 131 2.81 24.14 -1.81
CA ALA A 131 3.80 23.32 -2.49
C ALA A 131 4.03 23.75 -3.96
N HIS A 132 2.95 24.09 -4.67
CA HIS A 132 3.02 24.38 -6.11
C HIS A 132 3.07 25.89 -6.44
N GLY A 133 2.52 26.75 -5.58
CA GLY A 133 2.49 28.19 -5.78
C GLY A 133 1.88 28.61 -7.13
N CYS A 134 2.34 29.75 -7.65
CA CYS A 134 2.02 30.17 -9.01
C CYS A 134 3.03 29.54 -10.00
N THR A 135 2.55 28.74 -10.94
CA THR A 135 3.40 28.02 -11.91
C THR A 135 3.83 28.87 -13.10
N PHE A 136 3.47 30.15 -13.14
CA PHE A 136 3.88 31.07 -14.20
C PHE A 136 5.42 31.19 -14.26
N ARG A 137 5.98 31.11 -15.47
CA ARG A 137 7.40 31.27 -15.76
C ARG A 137 7.55 32.43 -16.74
N THR A 138 8.33 33.45 -16.39
CA THR A 138 8.74 34.49 -17.34
C THR A 138 9.74 33.87 -18.30
N SER A 139 9.44 33.84 -19.60
CA SER A 139 10.40 33.41 -20.62
C SER A 139 11.48 34.48 -20.79
N THR A 140 12.42 34.53 -19.86
CA THR A 140 13.72 35.14 -20.15
C THR A 140 14.62 34.00 -20.59
N ASP A 141 14.79 33.90 -21.91
CA ASP A 141 15.78 33.05 -22.54
C ASP A 141 17.17 33.39 -21.99
N ASP A 142 17.81 32.43 -21.32
CA ASP A 142 19.25 32.30 -21.36
C ASP A 142 19.56 30.84 -21.73
N TYR A 143 20.16 30.69 -22.90
CA TYR A 143 20.82 29.48 -23.33
C TYR A 143 21.98 29.23 -22.36
N GLU A 144 22.00 28.09 -21.66
CA GLU A 144 23.12 27.13 -21.63
C GLU A 144 23.09 26.13 -20.46
N HIS A 145 23.47 24.91 -20.86
CA HIS A 145 24.10 23.80 -20.13
C HIS A 145 23.32 22.93 -19.11
N ASP A 146 23.11 21.69 -19.57
CA ASP A 146 22.87 20.46 -18.80
C ASP A 146 23.77 20.35 -17.56
N SER A 147 23.14 20.17 -16.40
CA SER A 147 23.68 19.30 -15.36
C SER A 147 22.53 18.62 -14.61
N VAL A 148 22.47 17.30 -14.74
CA VAL A 148 21.49 16.42 -14.11
C VAL A 148 21.98 16.08 -12.71
N THR A 149 21.32 16.62 -11.68
CA THR A 149 21.29 16.01 -10.34
C THR A 149 19.84 15.97 -9.82
N PRO A 150 19.35 14.82 -9.32
CA PRO A 150 18.03 14.73 -8.71
C PRO A 150 18.15 14.98 -7.21
N ALA A 151 17.80 16.19 -6.76
CA ALA A 151 17.71 16.48 -5.34
C ALA A 151 16.53 17.41 -5.01
N VAL A 152 15.66 16.87 -4.14
CA VAL A 152 14.94 17.54 -3.05
C VAL A 152 14.11 18.78 -3.39
N SER A 153 12.80 18.56 -3.26
CA SER A 153 11.72 19.51 -2.96
C SER A 153 12.18 20.85 -2.36
N SER A 154 12.59 21.73 -3.25
CA SER A 154 12.76 23.16 -3.03
C SER A 154 12.38 23.80 -4.35
N ARG A 155 11.58 24.86 -4.30
CA ARG A 155 11.02 25.57 -5.46
C ARG A 155 12.06 25.59 -6.60
N SER A 156 11.76 24.96 -7.74
CA SER A 156 12.60 25.11 -8.91
C SER A 156 12.77 26.62 -9.16
N PRO A 157 13.99 27.15 -9.42
CA PRO A 157 14.31 28.59 -9.41
C PRO A 157 13.66 29.42 -10.54
N THR A 158 12.61 28.90 -11.15
CA THR A 158 11.94 29.39 -12.36
C THR A 158 10.41 29.43 -12.20
N SER A 159 9.90 29.29 -10.97
CA SER A 159 8.47 29.44 -10.65
C SER A 159 8.22 30.80 -10.01
N CYS A 160 7.04 31.37 -10.23
CA CYS A 160 6.67 32.68 -9.71
C CYS A 160 6.76 32.71 -8.18
N SER A 161 7.51 33.68 -7.65
CA SER A 161 7.70 33.90 -6.21
C SER A 161 6.52 34.58 -5.53
N GLY A 162 5.49 34.95 -6.30
CA GLY A 162 4.37 35.75 -5.81
C GLY A 162 3.50 34.97 -4.83
N ASN A 163 3.10 35.65 -3.76
CA ASN A 163 2.18 35.09 -2.76
C ASN A 163 0.78 34.89 -3.35
N LEU A 164 0.08 33.90 -2.82
CA LEU A 164 -1.33 33.65 -3.13
C LEU A 164 -2.20 34.38 -2.12
N ILE A 165 -3.09 35.23 -2.60
CA ILE A 165 -3.97 36.05 -1.77
C ILE A 165 -5.42 35.77 -2.09
N MET A 166 -6.25 35.75 -1.04
CA MET A 166 -7.70 35.71 -1.15
C MET A 166 -8.19 37.11 -1.54
N ARG A 167 -8.97 37.22 -2.61
CA ARG A 167 -9.65 38.47 -3.02
C ARG A 167 -11.14 38.24 -3.16
N THR A 168 -11.88 39.34 -3.13
CA THR A 168 -13.31 39.37 -3.38
C THR A 168 -13.55 40.09 -4.69
N ASP A 169 -14.37 39.51 -5.56
CA ASP A 169 -14.75 40.15 -6.81
C ASP A 169 -15.90 41.17 -6.62
N LYS A 170 -16.32 41.80 -7.72
CA LYS A 170 -17.44 42.75 -7.74
C LYS A 170 -18.80 42.16 -7.37
N TYR A 171 -18.93 40.83 -7.36
CA TYR A 171 -20.13 40.09 -6.98
C TYR A 171 -20.03 39.51 -5.57
N ASN A 172 -19.05 39.95 -4.78
CA ASN A 172 -18.76 39.45 -3.44
C ASN A 172 -18.36 37.96 -3.39
N GLN A 173 -17.88 37.40 -4.52
CA GLN A 173 -17.36 36.04 -4.59
C GLN A 173 -15.88 36.02 -4.24
N ARG A 174 -15.50 35.08 -3.37
CA ARG A 174 -14.10 34.89 -2.96
C ARG A 174 -13.34 34.06 -4.01
N LEU A 175 -12.15 34.52 -4.35
CA LEU A 175 -11.22 33.88 -5.29
C LEU A 175 -9.80 33.91 -4.72
N ILE A 176 -8.96 32.97 -5.14
CA ILE A 176 -7.53 32.98 -4.83
C ILE A 176 -6.78 33.43 -6.08
N GLN A 177 -5.86 34.37 -5.93
CA GLN A 177 -5.02 34.81 -7.04
C GLN A 177 -3.59 35.08 -6.59
N CYS A 178 -2.65 34.94 -7.52
CA CYS A 178 -1.28 35.40 -7.30
C CYS A 178 -1.25 36.94 -7.21
N GLU A 179 -0.44 37.47 -6.30
CA GLU A 179 -0.29 38.91 -6.09
C GLU A 179 0.23 39.67 -7.32
N HIS A 180 1.03 39.01 -8.16
CA HIS A 180 1.58 39.58 -9.41
C HIS A 180 0.59 39.55 -10.58
N ARG A 181 -0.59 38.94 -10.40
CA ARG A 181 -1.60 38.90 -11.46
C ARG A 181 -2.16 40.29 -11.70
N SER A 182 -1.93 40.81 -12.91
CA SER A 182 -2.41 42.11 -13.35
C SER A 182 -3.22 41.97 -14.65
N PRO A 183 -3.96 43.02 -15.08
CA PRO A 183 -4.59 43.02 -16.40
C PRO A 183 -3.60 42.85 -17.56
N ALA A 184 -2.33 43.24 -17.36
CA ALA A 184 -1.23 43.05 -18.30
C ALA A 184 -0.68 41.61 -18.25
N ASP A 185 -0.59 41.01 -17.06
CA ASP A 185 -0.01 39.69 -16.83
C ASP A 185 -1.06 38.68 -16.36
N ARG A 186 -1.93 38.27 -17.29
CA ARG A 186 -3.08 37.38 -17.01
C ARG A 186 -2.70 35.91 -16.79
N ALA A 187 -1.46 35.54 -17.12
CA ALA A 187 -0.96 34.16 -17.07
C ALA A 187 -0.65 33.67 -15.64
N HIS A 188 -0.66 34.58 -14.65
CA HIS A 188 -0.57 34.21 -13.25
C HIS A 188 -1.83 33.49 -12.75
N LEU A 189 -1.66 32.66 -11.71
CA LEU A 189 -2.71 31.80 -11.16
C LEU A 189 -3.94 32.60 -10.69
N ILE A 190 -5.11 32.12 -11.06
CA ILE A 190 -6.39 32.47 -10.45
C ILE A 190 -7.23 31.20 -10.27
N LEU A 191 -7.85 31.06 -9.11
CA LEU A 191 -8.73 29.95 -8.76
C LEU A 191 -10.08 30.50 -8.31
N TRP A 192 -11.12 29.96 -8.95
CA TRP A 192 -12.52 30.25 -8.67
C TRP A 192 -13.17 29.04 -8.00
N ASN A 193 -14.47 29.13 -7.69
CA ASN A 193 -15.29 28.03 -7.20
C ASN A 193 -14.82 27.44 -5.86
N LEU A 194 -14.56 28.30 -4.88
CA LEU A 194 -14.16 27.89 -3.53
C LEU A 194 -15.34 27.40 -2.66
N GLN A 195 -16.46 27.01 -3.28
CA GLN A 195 -17.73 26.67 -2.63
C GLN A 195 -17.61 25.44 -1.71
N GLU A 196 -16.70 24.53 -2.07
CA GLU A 196 -16.53 23.23 -1.39
C GLU A 196 -15.51 23.27 -0.25
N PHE A 197 -15.01 24.46 0.09
CA PHE A 197 -13.97 24.67 1.09
C PHE A 197 -14.45 25.61 2.19
N ASN A 198 -13.86 25.49 3.38
CA ASN A 198 -14.02 26.47 4.45
C ASN A 198 -13.23 27.73 4.09
N VAL A 199 -13.91 28.69 3.46
CA VAL A 199 -13.25 29.89 2.93
C VAL A 199 -12.72 30.81 4.04
N ASN A 200 -13.26 30.73 5.25
CA ASN A 200 -12.76 31.51 6.39
C ASN A 200 -11.42 30.94 6.89
N TYR A 201 -11.35 29.62 7.05
CA TYR A 201 -10.10 28.96 7.41
C TYR A 201 -9.04 29.14 6.32
N LEU A 202 -9.42 28.97 5.04
CA LEU A 202 -8.51 29.17 3.91
C LEU A 202 -7.99 30.61 3.81
N GLN A 203 -8.82 31.60 4.15
CA GLN A 203 -8.40 33.00 4.23
C GLN A 203 -7.41 33.23 5.37
N ALA A 204 -7.67 32.66 6.55
CA ALA A 204 -6.75 32.74 7.69
C ALA A 204 -5.38 32.13 7.36
N LEU A 205 -5.38 30.96 6.71
CA LEU A 205 -4.17 30.27 6.25
C LEU A 205 -3.34 31.10 5.25
N LEU A 206 -3.99 31.69 4.23
CA LEU A 206 -3.30 32.53 3.23
C LEU A 206 -2.83 33.88 3.79
N ALA A 207 -3.53 34.42 4.78
CA ALA A 207 -3.17 35.68 5.44
C ALA A 207 -2.17 35.50 6.59
N HIS A 208 -1.82 34.25 6.93
CA HIS A 208 -1.02 33.91 8.12
C HIS A 208 -1.63 34.48 9.42
N ASP A 209 -2.96 34.51 9.52
CA ASP A 209 -3.67 34.94 10.73
C ASP A 209 -3.66 33.84 11.79
N ILE A 210 -2.61 33.86 12.62
CA ILE A 210 -2.34 32.82 13.62
C ILE A 210 -3.50 32.63 14.60
N ALA A 211 -4.20 33.71 15.00
CA ALA A 211 -5.30 33.62 15.96
C ALA A 211 -6.53 32.92 15.36
N ALA A 212 -6.86 33.26 14.10
CA ALA A 212 -7.95 32.60 13.39
C ALA A 212 -7.62 31.14 13.03
N ILE A 213 -6.36 30.86 12.64
CA ILE A 213 -5.88 29.49 12.39
C ILE A 213 -6.02 28.64 13.64
N ALA A 214 -5.51 29.12 14.79
CA ALA A 214 -5.58 28.41 16.05
C ALA A 214 -7.03 28.06 16.45
N THR A 215 -7.96 29.00 16.28
CA THR A 215 -9.38 28.76 16.58
C THR A 215 -9.96 27.58 15.77
N HIS A 216 -9.62 27.50 14.48
CA HIS A 216 -10.07 26.40 13.62
C HIS A 216 -9.38 25.07 13.94
N GLU A 217 -8.08 25.10 14.21
CA GLU A 217 -7.28 23.89 14.48
C GLU A 217 -7.53 23.31 15.88
N GLU A 218 -7.69 24.15 16.91
CA GLU A 218 -8.09 23.72 18.27
C GLU A 218 -9.51 23.15 18.27
N HIS A 219 -10.42 23.73 17.48
CA HIS A 219 -11.76 23.17 17.30
C HIS A 219 -11.70 21.78 16.64
N ALA A 220 -10.88 21.63 15.59
CA ALA A 220 -10.65 20.35 14.94
C ALA A 220 -10.03 19.33 15.93
N GLU A 221 -9.07 19.75 16.76
CA GLU A 221 -8.42 18.94 17.78
C GLU A 221 -9.40 18.45 18.85
N CYS A 222 -10.28 19.33 19.36
CA CYS A 222 -11.36 18.96 20.27
C CYS A 222 -12.26 17.88 19.68
N HIS A 223 -12.42 17.89 18.36
CA HIS A 223 -13.15 16.89 17.60
C HIS A 223 -12.22 15.81 17.01
N GLY A 224 -11.00 15.66 17.52
CA GLY A 224 -10.00 14.62 17.23
C GLY A 224 -9.50 14.51 15.78
N TYR A 225 -9.61 15.57 14.98
CA TYR A 225 -9.01 15.64 13.64
C TYR A 225 -8.16 16.90 13.46
N GLY A 226 -7.41 17.01 12.36
CA GLY A 226 -6.59 18.19 12.06
C GLY A 226 -5.14 18.08 12.54
N PRO A 227 -4.35 19.14 12.34
CA PRO A 227 -2.88 19.10 12.47
C PRO A 227 -2.37 19.05 13.91
N LEU A 228 -3.17 19.47 14.90
CA LEU A 228 -2.79 19.46 16.31
C LEU A 228 -2.98 18.08 16.98
N VAL A 229 -3.69 17.17 16.34
CA VAL A 229 -3.92 15.82 16.88
C VAL A 229 -2.63 15.00 16.81
N PRO A 230 -2.22 14.34 17.90
CA PRO A 230 -1.02 13.51 17.89
C PRO A 230 -1.15 12.39 16.86
N CYS A 231 -0.13 12.24 16.01
CA CYS A 231 -0.05 11.17 15.04
C CYS A 231 0.29 9.85 15.74
N ASP A 232 -0.62 8.90 15.72
CA ASP A 232 -0.45 7.53 16.25
C ASP A 232 -0.03 6.53 15.14
N PHE A 233 0.31 7.04 13.96
CA PHE A 233 0.67 6.20 12.82
C PHE A 233 1.96 5.41 13.08
N VAL A 234 1.84 4.08 13.08
CA VAL A 234 2.97 3.16 13.19
C VAL A 234 3.09 2.32 11.93
N ALA A 235 4.26 2.40 11.29
CA ALA A 235 4.58 1.69 10.07
C ALA A 235 5.80 0.78 10.24
N SER A 236 5.90 -0.23 9.38
CA SER A 236 7.11 -1.03 9.27
C SER A 236 8.27 -0.18 8.72
N PRO A 237 9.54 -0.45 9.10
CA PRO A 237 10.72 0.19 8.50
C PRO A 237 10.81 0.05 6.96
N VAL A 238 10.11 -0.94 6.39
CA VAL A 238 10.09 -1.24 4.95
C VAL A 238 8.94 -0.52 4.23
N GLU A 239 8.05 0.15 4.97
CA GLU A 239 6.89 0.83 4.41
C GLU A 239 7.30 2.19 3.84
N HIS A 240 7.36 2.26 2.51
CA HIS A 240 7.65 3.48 1.78
C HIS A 240 6.35 4.21 1.41
N LYS A 241 5.58 4.70 2.38
CA LYS A 241 4.53 5.73 2.19
C LYS A 241 3.85 6.06 3.53
N GLN A 242 3.66 7.35 3.81
CA GLN A 242 2.35 8.01 3.93
C GLN A 242 2.58 9.51 4.20
N THR A 243 1.82 10.37 3.51
CA THR A 243 1.66 11.79 3.89
C THR A 243 1.02 11.83 5.27
N CYS A 244 1.54 12.65 6.18
CA CYS A 244 0.91 12.81 7.49
C CYS A 244 -0.52 13.35 7.33
N ALA A 245 -1.44 12.87 8.16
CA ALA A 245 -2.70 13.58 8.34
C ALA A 245 -2.36 14.97 8.91
N GLY A 246 -2.68 16.03 8.19
CA GLY A 246 -2.41 17.40 8.65
C GLY A 246 -1.17 18.09 8.09
N VAL A 247 -0.43 17.51 7.13
CA VAL A 247 0.45 18.25 6.19
C VAL A 247 0.58 17.42 4.91
N LEU A 248 0.38 17.98 3.71
CA LEU A 248 0.72 17.27 2.45
C LEU A 248 2.25 17.15 2.21
N GLU A 249 3.05 17.33 3.24
CA GLU A 249 4.46 16.98 3.23
C GLU A 249 4.63 15.52 3.66
N ARG A 250 5.72 14.90 3.20
CA ARG A 250 6.06 13.56 3.67
C ARG A 250 6.42 13.65 5.15
N GLY A 251 5.66 12.95 5.99
CA GLY A 251 6.06 12.72 7.36
C GLY A 251 7.41 12.00 7.42
N TYR A 252 8.21 12.30 8.44
CA TYR A 252 9.41 11.54 8.74
C TYR A 252 9.04 10.48 9.78
N LEU A 253 9.23 9.22 9.44
CA LEU A 253 9.09 8.13 10.41
C LEU A 253 10.27 8.22 11.39
N LEU A 254 9.95 8.44 12.66
CA LEU A 254 10.93 8.31 13.73
C LEU A 254 11.10 6.83 14.05
N LYS A 255 12.36 6.40 14.18
CA LYS A 255 12.64 5.04 14.66
C LYS A 255 12.09 4.94 16.08
N TRP A 256 11.33 3.88 16.35
CA TRP A 256 10.83 3.61 17.70
C TRP A 256 11.98 3.59 18.70
N GLU A 257 11.87 4.38 19.77
CA GLU A 257 12.97 4.62 20.72
C GLU A 257 13.43 3.35 21.45
N HIS A 258 12.55 2.35 21.57
CA HIS A 258 12.84 1.10 22.27
C HIS A 258 13.07 -0.04 21.28
N ASP A 259 14.32 -0.51 21.13
CA ASP A 259 14.59 -1.69 20.30
C ASP A 259 13.76 -2.89 20.78
N CYS A 260 12.88 -3.39 19.90
CA CYS A 260 12.02 -4.53 20.21
C CYS A 260 12.85 -5.76 20.55
N GLN A 261 12.62 -6.34 21.72
CA GLN A 261 13.31 -7.55 22.17
C GLN A 261 12.61 -8.85 21.73
N SER A 262 11.47 -8.74 21.03
CA SER A 262 10.75 -9.88 20.48
C SER A 262 11.60 -10.59 19.43
N LYS A 263 11.67 -11.93 19.50
CA LYS A 263 12.50 -12.76 18.60
C LYS A 263 11.71 -13.92 18.05
N PHE A 264 11.95 -14.24 16.79
CA PHE A 264 11.35 -15.37 16.09
C PHE A 264 12.44 -16.37 15.70
N ASP A 265 12.38 -17.57 16.25
CA ASP A 265 13.20 -18.70 15.81
C ASP A 265 12.34 -19.63 14.96
N ILE A 266 12.68 -19.76 13.67
CA ILE A 266 11.92 -20.58 12.70
C ILE A 266 12.69 -21.86 12.42
N PHE A 267 12.10 -23.00 12.78
CA PHE A 267 12.64 -24.33 12.54
C PHE A 267 11.93 -24.98 11.36
N VAL A 268 12.66 -25.11 10.25
CA VAL A 268 12.21 -25.87 9.08
C VAL A 268 12.92 -27.22 9.10
N PRO A 269 12.19 -28.35 9.08
CA PRO A 269 12.80 -29.67 9.07
C PRO A 269 13.57 -29.92 7.76
N VAL A 270 14.65 -30.70 7.87
CA VAL A 270 15.48 -31.10 6.72
C VAL A 270 14.70 -32.06 5.83
N ASP A 271 14.12 -33.09 6.43
CA ASP A 271 13.17 -33.98 5.76
C ASP A 271 11.74 -33.51 6.05
N ARG A 272 11.09 -32.99 5.02
CA ARG A 272 9.73 -32.43 5.11
C ARG A 272 8.66 -33.48 4.80
N VAL A 273 9.05 -34.62 4.25
CA VAL A 273 8.12 -35.72 3.93
C VAL A 273 7.85 -36.51 5.21
N ASP A 274 8.90 -36.82 5.96
CA ASP A 274 8.79 -37.55 7.23
C ASP A 274 8.29 -36.67 8.37
N VAL A 275 8.65 -35.38 8.35
CA VAL A 275 8.22 -34.40 9.37
C VAL A 275 7.61 -33.18 8.68
N PRO A 276 6.34 -33.24 8.25
CA PRO A 276 5.65 -32.15 7.55
C PRO A 276 5.18 -31.07 8.55
N ARG A 277 6.07 -30.59 9.42
CA ARG A 277 5.74 -29.61 10.47
C ARG A 277 6.82 -28.55 10.58
N ILE A 278 6.41 -27.28 10.60
CA ILE A 278 7.28 -26.14 10.88
C ILE A 278 6.99 -25.65 12.29
N VAL A 279 8.05 -25.42 13.07
CA VAL A 279 7.91 -24.81 14.40
C VAL A 279 8.42 -23.39 14.33
N ILE A 280 7.60 -22.46 14.81
CA ILE A 280 7.98 -21.06 14.99
C ILE A 280 7.92 -20.76 16.47
N MET A 281 9.04 -20.38 17.06
CA MET A 281 9.10 -20.00 18.46
C MET A 281 9.23 -18.49 18.57
N CYS A 282 8.22 -17.89 19.19
CA CYS A 282 8.15 -16.45 19.44
C CYS A 282 8.53 -16.18 20.90
N ARG A 283 9.54 -15.34 21.11
CA ARG A 283 10.09 -15.02 22.44
C ARG A 283 9.90 -13.57 22.79
N ASN A 284 9.69 -13.31 24.08
CA ASN A 284 9.55 -11.97 24.68
C ASN A 284 8.31 -11.19 24.16
N PRO A 285 7.83 -10.20 24.92
CA PRO A 285 6.75 -9.33 24.46
C PRO A 285 7.25 -8.31 23.42
N HIS A 286 6.32 -7.83 22.59
CA HIS A 286 6.58 -6.65 21.76
C HIS A 286 6.49 -5.38 22.60
N SER A 287 7.40 -4.43 22.39
CA SER A 287 7.47 -3.12 23.06
C SER A 287 6.94 -1.96 22.21
N HIS A 288 6.20 -2.28 21.17
CA HIS A 288 5.64 -1.35 20.19
C HIS A 288 4.25 -1.85 19.78
N PRO A 289 3.34 -0.99 19.31
CA PRO A 289 2.05 -1.45 18.82
C PRO A 289 2.23 -2.34 17.58
N PRO A 290 1.27 -3.23 17.30
CA PRO A 290 1.36 -4.12 16.16
C PRO A 290 1.26 -3.34 14.83
N PRO A 291 2.07 -3.70 13.82
CA PRO A 291 2.09 -3.00 12.54
C PRO A 291 0.84 -3.25 11.70
N ALA A 292 0.59 -2.39 10.72
CA ALA A 292 -0.47 -2.56 9.73
C ALA A 292 -0.38 -3.89 8.97
N PRO A 293 -1.51 -4.54 8.66
CA PRO A 293 -1.53 -5.76 7.88
C PRO A 293 -1.28 -5.44 6.39
N VAL A 294 -0.02 -5.14 6.07
CA VAL A 294 0.44 -4.69 4.74
C VAL A 294 0.83 -5.85 3.83
N LYS A 295 1.13 -7.04 4.38
CA LYS A 295 1.44 -8.23 3.60
C LYS A 295 0.17 -9.05 3.40
N THR A 296 -0.08 -9.48 2.17
CA THR A 296 -1.17 -10.41 1.87
C THR A 296 -0.69 -11.84 2.10
N PRO A 297 -1.32 -12.64 2.98
CA PRO A 297 -1.01 -14.04 3.21
C PRO A 297 -1.04 -14.87 1.91
N PRO A 298 -0.11 -15.83 1.72
CA PRO A 298 -0.03 -16.62 0.48
C PRO A 298 -1.34 -17.27 0.03
N PRO A 299 -2.15 -17.92 0.90
CA PRO A 299 -3.41 -18.51 0.45
C PRO A 299 -4.40 -17.49 -0.12
N LEU A 300 -4.38 -16.25 0.38
CA LEU A 300 -5.22 -15.16 -0.15
C LEU A 300 -4.64 -14.56 -1.44
N VAL A 301 -3.31 -14.56 -1.58
CA VAL A 301 -2.62 -14.21 -2.84
C VAL A 301 -3.00 -15.23 -3.92
N ASP A 302 -3.05 -16.52 -3.60
CA ASP A 302 -3.42 -17.57 -4.54
C ASP A 302 -4.92 -17.53 -4.89
N LEU A 303 -5.79 -17.29 -3.92
CA LEU A 303 -7.21 -17.02 -4.21
C LEU A 303 -7.37 -15.82 -5.16
N PHE A 304 -6.68 -14.71 -4.88
CA PHE A 304 -6.71 -13.53 -5.74
C PHE A 304 -6.14 -13.84 -7.13
N ARG A 305 -5.09 -14.66 -7.23
CA ARG A 305 -4.54 -15.15 -8.49
C ARG A 305 -5.57 -15.96 -9.29
N LEU A 306 -6.27 -16.89 -8.64
CA LEU A 306 -7.29 -17.73 -9.29
C LEU A 306 -8.42 -16.86 -9.86
N LEU A 307 -8.91 -15.89 -9.08
CA LEU A 307 -9.93 -14.94 -9.54
C LEU A 307 -9.47 -14.13 -10.76
N LEU A 308 -8.21 -13.71 -10.79
CA LEU A 308 -7.65 -12.97 -11.92
C LEU A 308 -7.43 -13.85 -13.16
N LEU A 309 -7.06 -15.11 -12.99
CA LEU A 309 -6.87 -16.04 -14.10
C LEU A 309 -8.20 -16.42 -14.77
N ASP A 310 -9.30 -16.40 -14.01
CA ASP A 310 -10.66 -16.64 -14.51
C ASP A 310 -11.15 -15.55 -15.47
N MET A 311 -10.58 -14.34 -15.42
CA MET A 311 -10.82 -13.26 -16.40
C MET A 311 -10.22 -13.57 -17.79
N ASP A 312 -9.48 -14.65 -17.91
CA ASP A 312 -8.78 -15.11 -19.10
C ASP A 312 -8.00 -14.02 -19.87
N TRP A 313 -8.42 -13.69 -21.11
CA TRP A 313 -7.74 -12.74 -21.99
C TRP A 313 -7.86 -11.29 -21.48
N GLU A 314 -8.93 -10.96 -20.73
CA GLU A 314 -9.15 -9.63 -20.17
C GLU A 314 -8.08 -9.26 -19.13
N LEU A 315 -7.39 -10.25 -18.56
CA LEU A 315 -6.28 -10.03 -17.64
C LEU A 315 -5.13 -9.23 -18.28
N ALA A 316 -4.93 -9.34 -19.60
CA ALA A 316 -3.87 -8.64 -20.33
C ALA A 316 -3.92 -7.12 -20.07
N ASP A 317 -5.13 -6.55 -20.15
CA ASP A 317 -5.40 -5.11 -20.03
C ASP A 317 -6.04 -4.74 -18.68
N ALA A 318 -6.11 -5.68 -17.75
CA ALA A 318 -6.71 -5.45 -16.45
C ALA A 318 -5.91 -4.42 -15.65
N THR A 319 -6.63 -3.50 -15.02
CA THR A 319 -6.10 -2.58 -14.00
C THR A 319 -6.84 -2.81 -12.69
N PRO A 320 -6.28 -2.44 -11.53
CA PRO A 320 -6.97 -2.60 -10.25
C PRO A 320 -8.37 -1.96 -10.22
N ARG A 321 -8.58 -0.87 -10.94
CA ARG A 321 -9.91 -0.26 -11.09
C ARG A 321 -10.82 -1.08 -12.01
N ARG A 322 -10.30 -1.61 -13.12
CA ARG A 322 -11.09 -2.38 -14.09
C ARG A 322 -11.57 -3.72 -13.53
N ILE A 323 -10.75 -4.41 -12.73
CA ILE A 323 -11.17 -5.69 -12.10
C ILE A 323 -12.33 -5.48 -11.11
N LEU A 324 -12.38 -4.32 -10.43
CA LEU A 324 -13.47 -3.98 -9.52
C LEU A 324 -14.78 -3.66 -10.24
N CYS A 325 -14.71 -3.35 -11.53
CA CYS A 325 -15.88 -3.17 -12.39
C CYS A 325 -16.26 -4.46 -13.14
N ASP A 326 -15.40 -5.48 -13.15
CA ASP A 326 -15.66 -6.72 -13.88
C ASP A 326 -16.66 -7.61 -13.13
N SER A 327 -17.72 -8.01 -13.84
CA SER A 327 -18.81 -8.79 -13.27
C SER A 327 -18.40 -10.23 -12.93
N GLY A 328 -17.48 -10.82 -13.70
CA GLY A 328 -16.96 -12.17 -13.47
C GLY A 328 -16.12 -12.23 -12.20
N PHE A 329 -15.13 -11.35 -12.13
CA PHE A 329 -14.27 -11.15 -10.98
C PHE A 329 -15.07 -10.86 -9.71
N MET A 330 -16.02 -9.92 -9.78
CA MET A 330 -16.84 -9.53 -8.62
C MET A 330 -17.75 -10.66 -8.16
N ARG A 331 -18.29 -11.48 -9.06
CA ARG A 331 -19.04 -12.69 -8.70
C ARG A 331 -18.15 -13.73 -8.00
N GLY A 332 -16.95 -13.96 -8.53
CA GLY A 332 -15.96 -14.85 -7.91
C GLY A 332 -15.56 -14.37 -6.52
N LEU A 333 -15.31 -13.06 -6.36
CA LEU A 333 -14.99 -12.45 -5.08
C LEU A 333 -16.13 -12.59 -4.07
N ARG A 334 -17.38 -12.31 -4.47
CA ARG A 334 -18.55 -12.51 -3.60
C ARG A 334 -18.67 -13.97 -3.16
N THR A 335 -18.45 -14.91 -4.07
CA THR A 335 -18.51 -16.34 -3.79
C THR A 335 -17.43 -16.74 -2.79
N ALA A 336 -16.19 -16.31 -3.01
CA ALA A 336 -15.06 -16.61 -2.14
C ALA A 336 -15.22 -16.03 -0.72
N LEU A 337 -15.88 -14.88 -0.59
CA LEU A 337 -16.17 -14.25 0.69
C LEU A 337 -17.46 -14.75 1.36
N GLY A 338 -18.27 -15.58 0.69
CA GLY A 338 -19.62 -15.91 1.16
C GLY A 338 -20.50 -14.67 1.33
N TRP A 339 -20.35 -13.70 0.43
CA TRP A 339 -20.86 -12.34 0.61
C TRP A 339 -22.38 -12.25 0.46
N THR A 340 -23.06 -11.83 1.53
CA THR A 340 -24.53 -11.71 1.59
C THR A 340 -25.04 -10.27 1.65
N SER A 341 -24.15 -9.28 1.74
CA SER A 341 -24.53 -7.87 1.86
C SER A 341 -24.94 -7.27 0.52
N ASP A 342 -25.90 -6.33 0.58
CA ASP A 342 -26.38 -5.55 -0.58
C ASP A 342 -25.29 -4.67 -1.19
N ARG A 343 -24.30 -4.23 -0.40
CA ARG A 343 -23.16 -3.48 -0.92
C ARG A 343 -22.22 -4.37 -1.73
N SER A 344 -21.56 -3.80 -2.73
CA SER A 344 -20.47 -4.48 -3.41
C SER A 344 -19.26 -4.66 -2.49
N PRO A 345 -18.66 -5.87 -2.44
CA PRO A 345 -17.42 -6.05 -1.71
C PRO A 345 -16.30 -5.22 -2.35
N SER A 346 -15.30 -4.91 -1.56
CA SER A 346 -14.05 -4.31 -1.98
C SER A 346 -12.91 -5.34 -1.81
N LEU A 347 -11.74 -5.06 -2.40
CA LEU A 347 -10.57 -5.91 -2.17
C LEU A 347 -10.11 -5.88 -0.70
N ALA A 348 -10.41 -4.80 0.03
CA ALA A 348 -10.12 -4.68 1.45
C ALA A 348 -10.90 -5.71 2.29
N ASP A 349 -12.09 -6.11 1.83
CA ASP A 349 -12.92 -7.12 2.49
C ASP A 349 -12.30 -8.53 2.37
N LEU A 350 -11.47 -8.76 1.35
CA LEU A 350 -10.63 -9.97 1.26
C LEU A 350 -9.42 -9.88 2.19
N HIS A 351 -8.67 -8.78 2.11
CA HIS A 351 -7.58 -8.50 3.01
C HIS A 351 -7.27 -7.00 3.05
N PRO A 352 -7.05 -6.38 4.22
CA PRO A 352 -6.76 -4.94 4.31
C PRO A 352 -5.58 -4.47 3.45
N SER A 353 -4.49 -5.24 3.32
CA SER A 353 -3.37 -4.94 2.40
C SER A 353 -3.79 -4.70 0.95
N LEU A 354 -4.89 -5.31 0.49
CA LEU A 354 -5.40 -5.18 -0.88
C LEU A 354 -6.23 -3.90 -1.08
N ALA A 355 -6.49 -3.13 -0.02
CA ALA A 355 -6.98 -1.75 -0.15
C ALA A 355 -5.96 -0.85 -0.88
N ASN A 356 -4.66 -1.19 -0.79
CA ASN A 356 -3.61 -0.48 -1.48
C ASN A 356 -3.54 -0.93 -2.95
N LEU A 357 -4.08 -0.09 -3.86
CA LEU A 357 -4.10 -0.40 -5.29
C LEU A 357 -2.71 -0.54 -5.92
N ASP A 358 -1.67 0.08 -5.37
CA ASP A 358 -0.29 -0.12 -5.84
C ASP A 358 0.21 -1.54 -5.47
N HIS A 359 -0.18 -2.03 -4.29
CA HIS A 359 0.10 -3.41 -3.89
C HIS A 359 -0.63 -4.40 -4.78
N VAL A 360 -1.92 -4.15 -5.06
CA VAL A 360 -2.73 -4.94 -5.99
C VAL A 360 -2.10 -4.95 -7.38
N HIS A 361 -1.72 -3.77 -7.90
CA HIS A 361 -1.08 -3.64 -9.20
C HIS A 361 0.22 -4.47 -9.28
N ARG A 362 1.04 -4.46 -8.22
CA ARG A 362 2.26 -5.27 -8.14
C ARG A 362 1.98 -6.78 -8.20
N LEU A 363 0.96 -7.25 -7.49
CA LEU A 363 0.52 -8.65 -7.54
C LEU A 363 0.02 -9.02 -8.93
N MET A 364 -0.85 -8.19 -9.52
CA MET A 364 -1.35 -8.39 -10.89
C MET A 364 -0.20 -8.45 -11.90
N TYR A 365 0.81 -7.59 -11.78
CA TYR A 365 1.97 -7.61 -12.66
C TYR A 365 2.77 -8.90 -12.55
N LYS A 366 2.96 -9.42 -11.32
CA LYS A 366 3.59 -10.73 -11.10
C LYS A 366 2.82 -11.84 -11.82
N PHE A 367 1.50 -11.90 -11.66
CA PHE A 367 0.69 -12.94 -12.28
C PHE A 367 0.60 -12.81 -13.80
N ARG A 368 0.56 -11.57 -14.32
CA ARG A 368 0.63 -11.32 -15.76
C ARG A 368 1.94 -11.80 -16.36
N ARG A 369 3.07 -11.61 -15.67
CA ARG A 369 4.36 -12.15 -16.13
C ARG A 369 4.39 -13.68 -16.15
N ASP A 370 3.71 -14.32 -15.22
CA ASP A 370 3.60 -15.78 -15.20
C ASP A 370 2.72 -16.28 -16.38
N LYS A 371 1.59 -15.61 -16.67
CA LYS A 371 0.68 -15.97 -17.78
C LYS A 371 1.23 -15.56 -19.16
N TYR A 372 1.89 -14.41 -19.24
CA TYR A 372 2.46 -13.82 -20.44
C TYR A 372 3.96 -13.54 -20.24
N PRO A 373 4.84 -14.56 -20.35
CA PRO A 373 6.28 -14.43 -20.10
C PRO A 373 6.97 -13.38 -20.99
N MET A 374 6.47 -13.21 -22.22
CA MET A 374 6.96 -12.21 -23.19
C MET A 374 6.21 -10.87 -23.11
N GLY A 375 5.36 -10.70 -22.09
CA GLY A 375 4.46 -9.56 -21.94
C GLY A 375 3.31 -9.57 -22.94
N THR A 376 2.55 -8.47 -22.94
CA THR A 376 1.41 -8.22 -23.84
C THR A 376 1.76 -7.25 -24.97
N GLY A 377 3.01 -6.81 -25.05
CA GLY A 377 3.51 -5.94 -26.12
C GLY A 377 3.98 -6.72 -27.35
N PHE A 378 4.79 -6.07 -28.18
CA PHE A 378 5.24 -6.61 -29.47
C PHE A 378 5.88 -8.01 -29.41
N GLN A 379 6.70 -8.28 -28.39
CA GLN A 379 7.33 -9.61 -28.24
C GLN A 379 6.29 -10.70 -27.93
N GLY A 380 5.23 -10.37 -27.20
CA GLY A 380 4.09 -11.25 -27.00
C GLY A 380 3.32 -11.51 -28.29
N ALA A 381 3.10 -10.46 -29.10
CA ALA A 381 2.44 -10.58 -30.41
C ALA A 381 3.23 -11.47 -31.39
N LYS A 382 4.56 -11.36 -31.43
CA LYS A 382 5.41 -12.27 -32.22
C LYS A 382 5.24 -13.73 -31.82
N LEU A 383 5.23 -14.01 -30.52
CA LEU A 383 5.04 -15.37 -30.01
C LEU A 383 3.65 -15.91 -30.36
N LEU A 384 2.61 -15.06 -30.34
CA LEU A 384 1.26 -15.43 -30.77
C LEU A 384 1.23 -15.82 -32.25
N VAL A 385 1.83 -15.02 -33.13
CA VAL A 385 1.96 -15.35 -34.56
C VAL A 385 2.67 -16.69 -34.77
N GLU A 386 3.74 -16.95 -34.03
CA GLU A 386 4.46 -18.22 -34.12
C GLU A 386 3.62 -19.41 -33.68
N LYS A 387 2.87 -19.30 -32.57
CA LYS A 387 1.96 -20.34 -32.10
C LYS A 387 0.79 -20.58 -33.05
N GLU A 388 0.22 -19.51 -33.60
CA GLU A 388 -0.95 -19.61 -34.46
C GLU A 388 -0.61 -20.19 -35.84
N LYS A 389 0.64 -20.13 -36.31
CA LYS A 389 1.07 -20.85 -37.54
C LYS A 389 0.78 -22.35 -37.51
N GLU A 390 0.68 -22.95 -36.33
CA GLU A 390 0.33 -24.37 -36.15
C GLU A 390 -1.18 -24.63 -36.33
N LEU A 391 -2.00 -23.58 -36.26
CA LEU A 391 -3.44 -23.64 -36.44
C LEU A 391 -3.83 -23.47 -37.93
N PRO A 392 -5.02 -23.95 -38.34
CA PRO A 392 -5.58 -23.63 -39.64
C PRO A 392 -5.72 -22.12 -39.84
N ARG A 393 -5.52 -21.64 -41.07
CA ARG A 393 -5.50 -20.20 -41.41
C ARG A 393 -6.75 -19.40 -41.00
N HIS A 394 -7.89 -20.06 -40.87
CA HIS A 394 -9.14 -19.44 -40.43
C HIS A 394 -9.23 -19.24 -38.91
N ALA A 395 -8.33 -19.86 -38.14
CA ALA A 395 -8.21 -19.74 -36.70
C ALA A 395 -7.06 -18.81 -36.25
N HIS A 396 -6.42 -18.11 -37.20
CA HIS A 396 -5.39 -17.11 -36.91
C HIS A 396 -6.06 -15.81 -36.49
N TYR A 397 -5.91 -15.46 -35.22
CA TYR A 397 -6.30 -14.16 -34.67
C TYR A 397 -5.25 -13.09 -34.99
N VAL A 398 -3.96 -13.43 -34.99
CA VAL A 398 -2.86 -12.52 -35.37
C VAL A 398 -2.08 -13.10 -36.55
N ARG A 399 -2.15 -12.43 -37.71
CA ARG A 399 -1.51 -12.92 -38.95
C ARG A 399 -0.06 -12.49 -39.13
N CYS A 400 0.26 -11.28 -38.71
CA CYS A 400 1.60 -10.71 -38.80
C CYS A 400 1.89 -9.81 -37.59
N ALA A 401 3.17 -9.71 -37.25
CA ALA A 401 3.68 -8.80 -36.22
C ALA A 401 5.02 -8.23 -36.71
N GLU A 402 4.96 -7.08 -37.36
CA GLU A 402 6.12 -6.45 -38.00
C GLU A 402 6.50 -5.14 -37.30
N THR A 403 7.79 -4.78 -37.34
CA THR A 403 8.28 -3.52 -36.76
C THR A 403 8.44 -2.51 -37.89
N HIS A 404 7.71 -1.40 -37.84
CA HIS A 404 7.97 -0.27 -38.72
C HIS A 404 8.93 0.72 -38.03
N ALA A 405 9.59 1.57 -38.83
CA ALA A 405 10.75 2.37 -38.41
C ALA A 405 10.56 3.13 -37.09
N ARG A 406 11.63 3.22 -36.29
CA ARG A 406 11.65 3.99 -35.03
C ARG A 406 11.25 5.44 -35.27
N ARG A 407 10.09 5.85 -34.76
CA ARG A 407 9.73 7.27 -34.65
C ARG A 407 10.09 7.78 -33.27
N VAL A 408 10.83 8.87 -33.25
CA VAL A 408 11.12 9.62 -32.03
C VAL A 408 9.98 10.60 -31.84
N SER A 409 9.15 10.41 -30.82
CA SER A 409 8.17 11.41 -30.42
C SER A 409 8.74 12.25 -29.28
N ILE A 410 8.73 13.56 -29.45
CA ILE A 410 9.08 14.50 -28.38
C ILE A 410 7.80 14.84 -27.64
N ASP A 411 7.68 14.38 -26.41
CA ASP A 411 6.61 14.79 -25.50
C ASP A 411 6.95 16.19 -24.98
N THR A 412 6.33 17.20 -25.59
CA THR A 412 6.54 18.61 -25.26
C THR A 412 6.01 18.97 -23.87
N SER A 413 5.08 18.18 -23.34
CA SER A 413 4.46 18.35 -22.00
C SER A 413 5.40 17.91 -20.87
N PHE A 414 6.22 16.88 -21.09
CA PHE A 414 7.13 16.33 -20.08
C PHE A 414 8.63 16.47 -20.40
N LYS A 415 8.98 17.10 -21.53
CA LYS A 415 10.36 17.26 -22.03
C LYS A 415 11.13 15.93 -22.08
N ARG A 416 10.48 14.87 -22.57
CA ARG A 416 11.07 13.54 -22.70
C ARG A 416 11.13 13.14 -24.16
N LEU A 417 12.26 12.55 -24.54
CA LEU A 417 12.45 11.91 -25.82
C LEU A 417 12.08 10.44 -25.66
N HIS A 418 10.90 10.05 -26.16
CA HIS A 418 10.48 8.66 -26.15
C HIS A 418 10.67 8.08 -27.56
N GLY A 419 11.50 7.04 -27.66
CA GLY A 419 11.49 6.17 -28.83
C GLY A 419 10.35 5.18 -28.68
N TRP A 420 9.35 5.25 -29.56
CA TRP A 420 8.30 4.24 -29.64
C TRP A 420 8.55 3.37 -30.88
N GLN A 421 8.33 2.06 -30.74
CA GLN A 421 8.22 1.16 -31.87
C GLN A 421 6.74 1.08 -32.23
N GLU A 422 6.38 1.57 -33.42
CA GLU A 422 5.09 1.29 -34.02
C GLU A 422 5.14 -0.14 -34.58
N PHE A 423 4.19 -0.96 -34.18
CA PHE A 423 3.96 -2.28 -34.75
C PHE A 423 2.51 -2.37 -35.20
N GLU A 424 2.29 -3.01 -36.32
CA GLU A 424 0.96 -3.30 -36.85
C GLU A 424 0.59 -4.75 -36.51
N ILE A 425 -0.64 -4.95 -36.05
CA ILE A 425 -1.24 -6.26 -35.84
C ILE A 425 -2.43 -6.32 -36.80
N GLU A 426 -2.36 -7.22 -37.79
CA GLU A 426 -3.52 -7.55 -38.61
C GLU A 426 -4.33 -8.65 -37.89
N ALA A 427 -5.49 -8.28 -37.35
CA ALA A 427 -6.45 -9.16 -36.69
C ALA A 427 -7.83 -9.09 -37.39
N TRP A 428 -8.65 -10.14 -37.25
CA TRP A 428 -10.05 -10.18 -37.74
C TRP A 428 -11.04 -9.96 -36.59
N ASP A 429 -12.21 -9.38 -36.90
CA ASP A 429 -13.39 -9.29 -36.01
C ASP A 429 -14.06 -10.66 -35.79
#